data_AF-A0A938GZY0-F1
#
_entry.id   AF-A0A938GZY0-F1
#
_cell.length_a   1.000
_cell.length_b   1.000
_cell.length_c   1.000
_cell.angle_alpha   90.00
_cell.angle_beta   90.00
_cell.angle_gamma   90.00
#
_symmetry.space_group_name_H-M   'P 1'
#
loop_
_entity.id
_entity.type
_entity.pdbx_description
1 polymer ?
#
loop_
_entity_poly.entity_id
_entity_poly.type
_entity_poly.pdbx_seq_one_letter_code
_entity_poly.pdbx_strand_id
1 'polypeptide(L)' 'RARLFQPCASGKPGGSGLGLALSHQLAQQAGGRLELVRSTAEGTSFRLVLRAEA' A
#
# COMPACT_ATOMS: atom_id res chain seq x y z
N ARG A 1 9.21 0.93 -7.65
CA ARG A 1 8.14 1.54 -6.83
C ARG A 1 6.74 1.15 -7.32
N ALA A 2 6.44 1.16 -8.62
CA ALA A 2 5.14 0.74 -9.19
C ALA A 2 4.73 -0.72 -8.91
N ARG A 3 5.68 -1.64 -8.73
CA ARG A 3 5.38 -3.07 -8.45
C ARG A 3 4.88 -3.35 -7.03
N LEU A 4 5.01 -2.42 -6.09
CA LEU A 4 4.58 -2.65 -4.69
C LEU A 4 3.06 -2.78 -4.54
N PHE A 5 2.31 -2.16 -5.43
CA PHE A 5 0.84 -2.22 -5.44
C PHE A 5 0.31 -3.27 -6.43
N GLN A 6 1.19 -4.07 -7.03
CA GLN A 6 0.77 -5.17 -7.89
C GLN A 6 0.43 -6.39 -7.02
N PRO A 7 -0.66 -7.10 -7.35
CA PRO A 7 -0.95 -8.40 -6.76
C PRO A 7 0.28 -9.32 -6.85
N CYS A 8 0.49 -10.17 -5.84
CA CYS A 8 1.58 -11.15 -5.80
C CYS A 8 3.00 -10.58 -5.70
N ALA A 9 3.16 -9.26 -5.51
CA ALA A 9 4.47 -8.66 -5.24
C ALA A 9 4.83 -8.78 -3.74
N SER A 10 5.18 -9.98 -3.29
CA SER A 10 5.66 -10.23 -1.93
C SER A 10 7.18 -10.37 -1.88
N GLY A 11 7.83 -9.64 -0.97
CA GLY A 11 9.24 -9.87 -0.59
C GLY A 11 9.41 -10.81 0.62
N LYS A 12 8.33 -11.39 1.14
CA LYS A 12 8.33 -12.23 2.35
C LYS A 12 8.01 -13.69 2.02
N PRO A 13 8.73 -14.67 2.61
CA PRO A 13 8.37 -16.08 2.49
C PRO A 13 6.94 -16.30 3.02
N GLY A 14 6.05 -16.86 2.19
CA GLY A 14 4.65 -17.15 2.55
C GLY A 14 3.68 -15.97 2.50
N GLY A 15 4.12 -14.75 2.14
CA GLY A 15 3.21 -13.63 1.92
C GLY A 15 2.58 -13.69 0.53
N SER A 16 1.25 -13.63 0.41
CA SER A 16 0.55 -13.64 -0.88
C SER A 16 0.80 -12.37 -1.72
N GLY A 17 1.38 -11.31 -1.15
CA GLY A 17 1.60 -10.04 -1.84
C GLY A 17 0.33 -9.29 -2.21
N LEU A 18 -0.84 -9.73 -1.70
CA LEU A 18 -2.14 -9.14 -2.02
C LEU A 18 -2.54 -7.98 -1.11
N GLY A 19 -2.12 -8.02 0.16
CA GLY A 19 -2.59 -7.05 1.17
C GLY A 19 -2.36 -5.60 0.77
N LEU A 20 -1.17 -5.27 0.24
CA LEU A 20 -0.84 -3.89 -0.15
C LEU A 20 -1.58 -3.46 -1.42
N ALA A 21 -1.79 -4.37 -2.37
CA ALA A 21 -2.59 -4.12 -3.57
C ALA A 21 -4.06 -3.85 -3.20
N LEU A 22 -4.63 -4.66 -2.31
CA LEU A 22 -5.99 -4.49 -1.79
C LEU A 22 -6.14 -3.17 -1.03
N SER A 23 -5.22 -2.85 -0.10
CA SER A 23 -5.25 -1.57 0.61
C SER A 23 -5.16 -0.37 -0.33
N HIS A 24 -4.38 -0.47 -1.40
CA HIS A 24 -4.31 0.58 -2.41
C HIS A 24 -5.62 0.73 -3.19
N GLN A 25 -6.26 -0.38 -3.59
CA GLN A 25 -7.58 -0.34 -4.25
C GLN A 25 -8.65 0.26 -3.33
N LEU A 26 -8.70 -0.15 -2.06
CA LEU A 26 -9.65 0.37 -1.08
C LEU A 26 -9.45 1.88 -0.86
N ALA A 27 -8.21 2.34 -0.74
CA ALA A 27 -7.90 3.76 -0.61
C ALA A 27 -8.40 4.56 -1.82
N GLN A 28 -8.22 4.04 -3.04
CA GLN A 28 -8.73 4.68 -4.26
C GLN A 28 -10.27 4.72 -4.31
N GLN A 29 -10.92 3.62 -3.92
CA GLN A 29 -12.39 3.54 -3.85
C GLN A 29 -12.97 4.53 -2.83
N ALA A 30 -12.26 4.78 -1.73
CA ALA A 30 -12.61 5.80 -0.74
C ALA A 30 -12.28 7.25 -1.19
N GLY A 31 -11.87 7.46 -2.44
CA GLY A 31 -11.48 8.78 -2.95
C GLY A 31 -10.17 9.32 -2.36
N GLY A 32 -9.39 8.45 -1.74
CA GLY A 32 -8.10 8.73 -1.12
C GLY A 32 -6.92 8.18 -1.93
N ARG A 33 -5.75 8.16 -1.29
CA ARG A 33 -4.53 7.57 -1.86
C ARG A 33 -3.64 6.95 -0.79
N LEU A 34 -2.97 5.85 -1.16
CA LEU A 34 -2.00 5.16 -0.31
C LEU A 34 -0.60 5.29 -0.93
N GLU A 35 0.35 5.84 -0.20
CA GLU A 35 1.69 6.16 -0.70
C GLU A 35 2.79 5.55 0.17
N LEU A 36 3.87 5.08 -0.46
CA LEU A 36 5.09 4.70 0.24
C LEU A 36 5.87 5.96 0.63
N VAL A 37 6.05 6.17 1.93
CA VAL A 37 6.83 7.29 2.49
C VAL A 37 8.31 6.91 2.64
N ARG A 38 8.58 5.75 3.25
CA ARG A 38 9.94 5.24 3.43
C ARG A 38 9.95 3.72 3.39
N SER A 39 10.99 3.14 2.79
CA SER A 39 11.30 1.72 2.88
C SER A 39 12.82 1.59 2.95
N THR A 40 13.31 1.12 4.09
CA THR A 40 14.73 0.97 4.42
C THR A 40 14.92 -0.37 5.12
N ALA A 41 16.17 -0.76 5.38
CA ALA A 41 16.48 -1.96 6.16
C ALA A 41 15.89 -1.90 7.59
N GLU A 42 15.72 -0.71 8.16
CA GLU A 42 15.16 -0.50 9.49
C GLU A 42 13.62 -0.58 9.52
N GLY A 43 12.97 -0.57 8.36
CA GLY A 43 11.52 -0.71 8.26
C GLY A 43 10.88 0.05 7.10
N THR A 44 9.56 -0.09 7.02
CA THR A 44 8.74 0.50 5.97
C THR A 44 7.58 1.29 6.56
N SER A 45 7.28 2.46 6.00
CA SER A 45 6.12 3.28 6.41
C SER A 45 5.35 3.76 5.19
N PHE A 46 4.03 3.63 5.28
CA PHE A 46 3.06 4.07 4.29
C PHE A 46 2.20 5.19 4.87
N ARG A 47 1.69 6.05 3.99
CA ARG A 47 0.76 7.12 4.32
C ARG A 47 -0.54 6.91 3.57
N LEU A 48 -1.65 6.88 4.31
CA LEU A 48 -2.99 6.92 3.76
C LEU A 48 -3.54 8.34 3.87
N VAL A 49 -4.01 8.90 2.76
CA VAL A 49 -4.68 10.19 2.71
C VAL A 49 -6.13 9.92 2.31
N LEU A 50 -7.06 10.31 3.16
CA LEU A 50 -8.50 10.25 2.90
C LEU A 50 -9.05 11.67 2.89
N ARG A 51 -10.16 11.88 2.18
CA ARG A 51 -10.92 13.13 2.31
C ARG A 51 -11.66 13.09 3.64
N ALA A 52 -11.68 14.22 4.34
CA ALA A 52 -12.60 14.39 5.45
C ALA A 52 -14.03 14.37 4.90
N GLU A 53 -14.91 13.62 5.54
CA GLU A 53 -16.34 13.73 5.29
C GLU A 53 -16.82 15.10 5.77
N ALA A 54 -17.75 15.72 5.04
CA ALA A 54 -18.27 17.06 5.33
C ALA A 54 -19.44 17.01 6.33
#